data_AF-A0A6P6Y7X9-F1
#
_entry.id   AF-A0A6P6Y7X9-F1
#
_cell.length_a   1.000
_cell.length_b   1.000
_cell.length_c   1.000
_cell.angle_alpha   90.00
_cell.angle_beta   90.00
_cell.angle_gamma   90.00
#
_symmetry.space_group_name_H-M   'P 1'
#
loop_
_entity.id
_entity.type
_entity.pdbx_description
1 polymer ?
#
loop_
_entity_poly.entity_id
_entity_poly.type
_entity_poly.pdbx_seq_one_letter_code
_entity_poly.pdbx_strand_id
1 'polypeptide(L)'
;MMNLSNYKPCLNQMRTIIEDHDNRFYRYRHRLYMIILIILMLRICLGLLSYHITFLLDLWLNDPINYFIYNLHSKLYTNYMILLLLVFVLGIQVQYSFHFKTIDNVSFMIIYEISVKTWQHYCECRLSPTEQMKKFQDFLKKQNNDHQSKQLSRSKSSQSSSSLMSINIFGPIMNRYNYLLNRIRFQLFFNHVDKQKLESQQFQTIQATVSWQCRATLLIIQTSFEYIYCLIITLSAIILIGFPIQYYHSANVSFQFNHWNRTPWFLLDSLIIIYSLLIIIKSFTFAVYCILMFFVIHWFEADRMKQCLLQAAQECRLINRNFCYSNRSRSRIYYRLNDLRKIFHEFHQIIILYRLAYYEVWGQVSFVYLIISIPLNGICFLTLNRPDLLYEQKLAIFLMFICHSLSITIFLFGTAMQTETLHMLSKYLVPIIQSMDVKRNLLIKFKFEDWFKRLLIGPKYGPNLTLVGALTYKTILRATIIYVGFLIYILDHFQNVYLLS
;
A
#
# COMPACT_ATOMS: atom_id res chain seq x y z
N MET A 1 -2.74 22.18 19.69
CA MET A 1 -2.54 20.79 19.24
C MET A 1 -3.87 20.24 18.77
N MET A 2 -4.12 20.19 17.45
CA MET A 2 -5.25 19.42 16.92
C MET A 2 -5.13 17.98 17.41
N ASN A 3 -6.24 17.38 17.82
CA ASN A 3 -6.32 15.97 18.19
C ASN A 3 -5.99 15.14 16.92
N LEU A 4 -4.71 14.91 16.65
CA LEU A 4 -4.21 14.08 15.54
C LEU A 4 -4.78 12.64 15.61
N SER A 5 -5.34 12.24 16.76
CA SER A 5 -6.11 11.01 16.93
C SER A 5 -7.39 10.94 16.08
N ASN A 6 -7.96 12.09 15.70
CA ASN A 6 -9.22 12.18 14.94
C ASN A 6 -9.04 12.50 13.45
N TYR A 7 -7.84 12.92 13.02
CA TYR A 7 -7.57 13.20 11.60
C TYR A 7 -7.12 11.90 10.91
N LYS A 8 -8.07 11.21 10.27
CA LYS A 8 -7.85 9.94 9.56
C LYS A 8 -8.28 10.06 8.10
N PRO A 9 -7.51 10.77 7.27
CA PRO A 9 -7.90 11.12 5.90
C PRO A 9 -8.19 9.90 5.03
N CYS A 10 -7.41 8.83 5.13
CA CYS A 10 -7.64 7.63 4.33
C CYS A 10 -8.93 6.89 4.77
N LEU A 11 -9.13 6.76 6.09
CA LEU A 11 -10.35 6.13 6.63
C LEU A 11 -11.60 6.93 6.28
N ASN A 12 -11.54 8.26 6.44
CA ASN A 12 -12.64 9.15 6.10
C ASN A 12 -12.93 9.11 4.59
N GLN A 13 -11.89 9.03 3.76
CA GLN A 13 -12.08 8.88 2.31
C GLN A 13 -12.80 7.57 1.98
N MET A 14 -12.38 6.43 2.54
CA MET A 14 -13.07 5.15 2.33
C MET A 14 -14.53 5.20 2.79
N ARG A 15 -14.75 5.80 3.95
CA ARG A 15 -16.10 5.98 4.52
C ARG A 15 -16.98 6.81 3.61
N THR A 16 -16.52 7.98 3.16
CA THR A 16 -17.27 8.84 2.23
C THR A 16 -17.48 8.21 0.87
N ILE A 17 -16.57 7.36 0.39
CA ILE A 17 -16.76 6.61 -0.85
C ILE A 17 -18.01 5.74 -0.73
N ILE A 18 -18.14 4.96 0.34
CA ILE A 18 -19.26 4.01 0.48
C ILE A 18 -20.53 4.66 1.00
N GLU A 19 -20.46 5.42 2.09
CA GLU A 19 -21.65 5.97 2.76
C GLU A 19 -22.30 7.09 1.94
N ASP A 20 -21.52 7.92 1.24
CA ASP A 20 -22.03 9.05 0.47
C ASP A 20 -22.14 8.76 -1.05
N HIS A 21 -21.98 7.51 -1.50
CA HIS A 21 -21.89 7.19 -2.92
C HIS A 21 -23.06 7.71 -3.75
N ASP A 22 -24.27 7.48 -3.23
CA ASP A 22 -25.51 7.82 -3.90
C ASP A 22 -25.83 9.32 -3.79
N ASN A 23 -25.16 10.03 -2.89
CA ASN A 23 -25.34 11.45 -2.69
C ASN A 23 -24.96 12.23 -3.96
N ARG A 24 -25.92 13.00 -4.48
CA ARG A 24 -25.72 13.80 -5.70
C ARG A 24 -24.63 14.86 -5.52
N PHE A 25 -24.55 15.48 -4.34
CA PHE A 25 -23.55 16.50 -4.05
C PHE A 25 -22.13 15.92 -4.03
N TYR A 26 -21.98 14.73 -3.45
CA TYR A 26 -20.73 13.98 -3.49
C TYR A 26 -20.26 13.74 -4.92
N ARG A 27 -21.14 13.19 -5.78
CA ARG A 27 -20.82 12.92 -7.19
C ARG A 27 -20.51 14.20 -7.97
N TYR A 28 -21.26 15.28 -7.74
CA TYR A 28 -21.00 16.57 -8.38
C TYR A 28 -19.61 17.12 -8.02
N ARG A 29 -19.24 17.07 -6.74
CA ARG A 29 -17.93 17.50 -6.26
C ARG A 29 -16.79 16.74 -6.95
N HIS A 30 -16.88 15.42 -7.05
CA HIS A 30 -15.86 14.61 -7.73
C HIS A 30 -15.86 14.82 -9.25
N ARG A 31 -17.00 15.17 -9.87
CA ARG A 31 -17.04 15.55 -11.30
C ARG A 31 -16.31 16.86 -11.53
N LEU A 32 -16.51 17.84 -10.65
CA LEU A 32 -15.75 19.10 -10.71
C LEU A 32 -14.25 18.85 -10.61
N TYR A 33 -13.81 17.95 -9.71
CA TYR A 33 -12.39 17.60 -9.62
C TYR A 33 -11.86 17.04 -10.93
N MET A 34 -12.57 16.11 -11.55
CA MET A 34 -12.21 15.54 -12.85
C MET A 34 -12.16 16.61 -13.95
N ILE A 35 -13.15 17.50 -14.00
CA ILE A 35 -13.20 18.59 -14.98
C ILE A 35 -11.98 19.52 -14.81
N ILE A 36 -11.64 19.90 -13.58
CA ILE A 36 -10.47 20.74 -13.30
C ILE A 36 -9.18 20.06 -13.78
N LEU A 37 -9.00 18.77 -13.47
CA LEU A 37 -7.83 18.02 -13.92
C LEU A 37 -7.77 17.90 -15.45
N ILE A 38 -8.91 17.69 -16.12
CA ILE A 38 -9.01 17.63 -17.59
C ILE A 38 -8.67 18.99 -18.20
N ILE A 39 -9.14 20.11 -17.64
CA ILE A 39 -8.82 21.46 -18.11
C ILE A 39 -7.32 21.72 -18.02
N LEU A 40 -6.68 21.37 -16.89
CA LEU A 40 -5.22 21.51 -16.73
C LEU A 40 -4.46 20.62 -17.72
N MET A 41 -4.92 19.38 -17.93
CA MET A 41 -4.35 18.46 -18.90
C MET A 41 -4.44 19.04 -20.32
N LEU A 42 -5.58 19.61 -20.71
CA LEU A 42 -5.76 20.26 -22.00
C LEU A 42 -4.85 21.48 -22.16
N ARG A 43 -4.69 22.31 -21.12
CA ARG A 43 -3.75 23.45 -21.14
C ARG A 43 -2.31 23.01 -21.36
N ILE A 44 -1.89 21.93 -20.70
CA ILE A 44 -0.55 21.32 -20.88
C ILE A 44 -0.37 20.80 -22.30
N CYS A 45 -1.37 20.08 -22.84
CA CYS A 45 -1.35 19.60 -24.21
C CYS A 45 -1.26 20.73 -25.23
N LEU A 46 -2.07 21.78 -25.08
CA LEU A 46 -2.09 22.94 -25.98
C LEU A 46 -0.76 23.69 -25.95
N GLY A 47 -0.16 23.85 -24.77
CA GLY A 47 1.16 24.45 -24.64
C GLY A 47 2.26 23.62 -25.29
N LEU A 48 2.29 22.30 -25.06
CA LEU A 48 3.19 21.38 -25.75
C LEU A 48 3.03 21.43 -27.28
N LEU A 49 1.79 21.45 -27.77
CA LEU A 49 1.47 21.51 -29.19
C LEU A 49 1.96 22.84 -29.79
N SER A 50 1.68 23.96 -29.12
CA SER A 50 2.10 25.30 -29.52
C SER A 50 3.62 25.46 -29.51
N TYR A 51 4.34 24.84 -28.56
CA TYR A 51 5.80 24.85 -28.52
C TYR A 51 6.44 24.17 -29.74
N HIS A 52 5.80 23.11 -30.26
CA HIS A 52 6.33 22.35 -31.41
C HIS A 52 5.80 22.83 -32.77
N ILE A 53 4.63 23.48 -32.82
CA ILE A 53 3.99 23.93 -34.06
C ILE A 53 4.03 25.45 -34.15
N THR A 54 4.93 25.98 -34.96
CA THR A 54 5.20 27.42 -35.12
C THR A 54 4.00 28.25 -35.61
N PHE A 55 3.00 27.65 -36.26
CA PHE A 55 1.80 28.36 -36.72
C PHE A 55 0.76 28.60 -35.62
N LEU A 56 0.82 27.88 -34.50
CA LEU A 56 -0.27 27.82 -33.51
C LEU A 56 -0.37 29.05 -32.58
N LEU A 57 0.24 30.19 -32.95
CA LEU A 57 0.57 31.32 -32.08
C LEU A 57 1.43 30.87 -30.88
N ASP A 58 2.18 31.80 -30.28
CA ASP A 58 2.97 31.52 -29.07
C ASP A 58 2.07 31.38 -27.82
N LEU A 59 1.03 30.54 -27.91
CA LEU A 59 0.11 30.21 -26.82
C LEU A 59 0.87 29.65 -25.61
N TRP A 60 1.95 28.91 -25.85
CA TRP A 60 2.79 28.37 -24.78
C TRP A 60 3.55 29.47 -24.01
N LEU A 61 3.92 30.58 -24.66
CA LEU A 61 4.47 31.76 -23.98
C LEU A 61 3.39 32.51 -23.22
N ASN A 62 2.13 32.39 -23.65
CA ASN A 62 0.99 33.08 -23.07
C ASN A 62 0.30 32.35 -21.92
N ASP A 63 0.50 31.03 -21.81
CA ASP A 63 0.02 30.26 -20.67
C ASP A 63 1.05 30.31 -19.52
N PRO A 64 0.68 30.81 -18.34
CA PRO A 64 1.65 31.03 -17.28
C PRO A 64 2.25 29.73 -16.72
N ILE A 65 1.55 28.58 -16.75
CA ILE A 65 2.10 27.27 -16.32
C ILE A 65 3.21 26.84 -17.28
N ASN A 66 2.94 26.91 -18.57
CA ASN A 66 3.90 26.59 -19.62
C ASN A 66 5.13 27.49 -19.54
N TYR A 67 4.89 28.80 -19.43
CA TYR A 67 5.93 29.80 -19.31
C TYR A 67 6.80 29.61 -18.05
N PHE A 68 6.18 29.29 -16.92
CA PHE A 68 6.88 29.01 -15.67
C PHE A 68 7.83 27.80 -15.78
N ILE A 69 7.35 26.69 -16.34
CA ILE A 69 8.16 25.48 -16.52
C ILE A 69 9.30 25.75 -17.51
N TYR A 70 9.02 26.48 -18.59
CA TYR A 70 10.04 26.90 -19.54
C TYR A 70 11.10 27.80 -18.91
N ASN A 71 10.71 28.77 -18.08
CA ASN A 71 11.65 29.65 -17.41
C ASN A 71 12.50 28.95 -16.36
N LEU A 72 11.93 27.99 -15.63
CA LEU A 72 12.69 27.18 -14.68
C LEU A 72 13.74 26.33 -15.41
N HIS A 73 13.32 25.60 -16.44
CA HIS A 73 14.17 24.63 -17.12
C HIS A 73 13.81 24.51 -18.61
N SER A 74 14.17 25.51 -19.43
CA SER A 74 13.82 25.59 -20.86
C SER A 74 14.25 24.35 -21.64
N LYS A 75 15.45 23.83 -21.35
CA LYS A 75 16.01 22.60 -21.94
C LYS A 75 15.19 21.36 -21.62
N LEU A 76 14.52 21.32 -20.46
CA LEU A 76 13.73 20.19 -19.97
C LEU A 76 12.23 20.38 -20.10
N TYR A 77 11.81 21.49 -20.71
CA TYR A 77 10.40 21.87 -20.80
C TYR A 77 9.51 20.72 -21.30
N THR A 78 9.82 20.14 -22.46
CA THR A 78 9.05 19.01 -23.01
C THR A 78 8.97 17.82 -22.04
N ASN A 79 10.07 17.47 -21.37
CA ASN A 79 10.12 16.32 -20.46
C ASN A 79 9.27 16.56 -19.21
N TYR A 80 9.34 17.75 -18.61
CA TYR A 80 8.52 18.10 -17.44
C TYR A 80 7.05 18.23 -17.78
N MET A 81 6.72 18.73 -18.97
CA MET A 81 5.34 18.83 -19.44
C MET A 81 4.72 17.46 -19.67
N ILE A 82 5.46 16.52 -20.29
CA ILE A 82 5.02 15.13 -20.43
C ILE A 82 4.86 14.47 -19.05
N LEU A 83 5.81 14.69 -18.12
CA LEU A 83 5.73 14.18 -16.76
C LEU A 83 4.45 14.65 -16.05
N LEU A 84 4.16 15.94 -16.12
CA LEU A 84 2.94 16.52 -15.55
C LEU A 84 1.70 15.91 -16.19
N LEU A 85 1.66 15.80 -17.51
CA LEU A 85 0.55 15.18 -18.24
C LEU A 85 0.27 13.76 -17.74
N LEU A 86 1.31 12.94 -17.60
CA LEU A 86 1.22 11.58 -17.09
C LEU A 86 0.67 11.52 -15.65
N VAL A 87 1.12 12.44 -14.79
CA VAL A 87 0.63 12.57 -13.41
C VAL A 87 -0.85 12.96 -13.36
N PHE A 88 -1.29 13.88 -14.24
CA PHE A 88 -2.71 14.25 -14.35
C PHE A 88 -3.58 13.09 -14.84
N VAL A 89 -3.12 12.34 -15.85
CA VAL A 89 -3.82 11.14 -16.35
C VAL A 89 -3.98 10.10 -15.24
N LEU A 90 -2.93 9.86 -14.43
CA LEU A 90 -3.02 8.99 -13.26
C LEU A 90 -4.05 9.50 -12.25
N GLY A 91 -4.03 10.81 -11.94
CA GLY A 91 -4.97 11.44 -11.01
C GLY A 91 -6.42 11.25 -11.44
N ILE A 92 -6.71 11.48 -12.72
CA ILE A 92 -8.03 11.27 -13.36
C ILE A 92 -8.45 9.80 -13.24
N GLN A 93 -7.57 8.87 -13.60
CA GLN A 93 -7.89 7.44 -13.55
C GLN A 93 -8.19 6.94 -12.14
N VAL A 94 -7.40 7.39 -11.16
CA VAL A 94 -7.62 7.05 -9.75
C VAL A 94 -8.94 7.64 -9.28
N GLN A 95 -9.20 8.92 -9.54
CA GLN A 95 -10.48 9.55 -9.18
C GLN A 95 -11.68 8.81 -9.79
N TYR A 96 -11.60 8.47 -11.07
CA TYR A 96 -12.63 7.69 -11.76
C TYR A 96 -12.84 6.32 -11.10
N SER A 97 -11.76 5.57 -10.89
CA SER A 97 -11.81 4.19 -10.38
C SER A 97 -12.38 4.10 -8.95
N PHE A 98 -12.13 5.11 -8.12
CA PHE A 98 -12.56 5.13 -6.71
C PHE A 98 -13.92 5.76 -6.48
N HIS A 99 -14.29 6.79 -7.26
CA HIS A 99 -15.47 7.61 -6.95
C HIS A 99 -16.64 7.40 -7.92
N PHE A 100 -16.41 6.79 -9.08
CA PHE A 100 -17.43 6.65 -10.13
C PHE A 100 -17.75 5.21 -10.53
N LYS A 101 -16.92 4.22 -10.14
CA LYS A 101 -17.28 2.81 -10.28
C LYS A 101 -18.35 2.41 -9.28
N THR A 102 -19.11 1.37 -9.63
CA THR A 102 -20.13 0.76 -8.77
C THR A 102 -19.52 0.29 -7.45
N ILE A 103 -20.18 0.63 -6.35
CA ILE A 103 -19.70 0.34 -5.00
C ILE A 103 -20.13 -1.01 -4.45
N ASP A 104 -21.14 -1.63 -5.07
CA ASP A 104 -21.57 -3.00 -4.78
C ASP A 104 -20.49 -4.06 -5.09
N ASN A 105 -19.35 -3.61 -5.63
CA ASN A 105 -18.17 -4.41 -5.88
C ASN A 105 -17.58 -4.90 -4.56
N VAL A 106 -17.45 -6.22 -4.43
CA VAL A 106 -16.83 -6.95 -3.30
C VAL A 106 -15.49 -6.31 -2.89
N SER A 107 -14.75 -5.81 -3.89
CA SER A 107 -13.52 -5.01 -3.77
C SER A 107 -13.57 -3.90 -2.72
N PHE A 108 -14.60 -3.05 -2.75
CA PHE A 108 -14.72 -1.89 -1.87
C PHE A 108 -15.20 -2.30 -0.48
N MET A 109 -16.15 -3.22 -0.42
CA MET A 109 -16.71 -3.67 0.86
C MET A 109 -15.66 -4.34 1.74
N ILE A 110 -14.78 -5.17 1.17
CA ILE A 110 -13.66 -5.78 1.93
C ILE A 110 -12.79 -4.72 2.58
N ILE A 111 -12.34 -3.73 1.81
CA ILE A 111 -11.44 -2.70 2.32
C ILE A 111 -12.15 -1.86 3.37
N TYR A 112 -13.45 -1.60 3.21
CA TYR A 112 -14.24 -0.86 4.18
C TYR A 112 -14.37 -1.60 5.50
N GLU A 113 -14.68 -2.90 5.45
CA GLU A 113 -14.77 -3.72 6.65
C GLU A 113 -13.43 -3.81 7.36
N ILE A 114 -12.35 -4.01 6.61
CA ILE A 114 -11.00 -4.11 7.17
C ILE A 114 -10.45 -2.78 7.67
N SER A 115 -10.75 -1.65 7.03
CA SER A 115 -10.25 -0.34 7.44
C SER A 115 -11.18 0.33 8.44
N VAL A 116 -12.39 0.66 8.00
CA VAL A 116 -13.36 1.48 8.74
C VAL A 116 -13.93 0.68 9.92
N LYS A 117 -14.49 -0.51 9.67
CA LYS A 117 -15.13 -1.29 10.75
C LYS A 117 -14.08 -1.77 11.77
N THR A 118 -12.93 -2.30 11.34
CA THR A 118 -11.84 -2.68 12.28
C THR A 118 -11.43 -1.52 13.19
N TRP A 119 -11.34 -0.31 12.64
CA TRP A 119 -11.01 0.87 13.44
C TRP A 119 -12.13 1.24 14.43
N GLN A 120 -13.39 1.22 13.99
CA GLN A 120 -14.54 1.46 14.87
C GLN A 120 -14.55 0.47 16.04
N HIS A 121 -14.37 -0.81 15.75
CA HIS A 121 -14.34 -1.85 16.77
C HIS A 121 -13.13 -1.71 17.70
N TYR A 122 -11.96 -1.32 17.18
CA TYR A 122 -10.81 -0.99 18.01
C TYR A 122 -11.14 0.12 19.01
N CYS A 123 -11.86 1.16 18.60
CA CYS A 123 -12.31 2.22 19.50
C CYS A 123 -13.28 1.71 20.57
N GLU A 124 -14.21 0.81 20.22
CA GLU A 124 -15.18 0.20 21.15
C GLU A 124 -14.57 -0.83 22.12
N CYS A 125 -13.43 -1.41 21.76
CA CYS A 125 -12.69 -2.38 22.58
C CYS A 125 -11.61 -1.72 23.43
N ARG A 126 -11.44 -0.40 23.32
CA ARG A 126 -10.44 0.35 24.08
C ARG A 126 -10.86 0.41 25.55
N LEU A 127 -9.96 -0.05 26.42
CA LEU A 127 -10.20 -0.05 27.86
C LEU A 127 -10.27 1.37 28.42
N SER A 128 -10.92 1.54 29.57
CA SER A 128 -10.97 2.83 30.25
C SER A 128 -9.56 3.32 30.63
N PRO A 129 -9.31 4.64 30.73
CA PRO A 129 -7.97 5.16 31.06
C PRO A 129 -7.40 4.60 32.38
N THR A 130 -8.26 4.36 33.36
CA THR A 130 -7.92 3.78 34.66
C THR A 130 -7.48 2.32 34.54
N GLU A 131 -8.20 1.52 33.76
CA GLU A 131 -7.82 0.13 33.47
C GLU A 131 -6.55 0.02 32.62
N GLN A 132 -6.37 0.93 31.65
CA GLN A 132 -5.14 1.00 30.86
C GLN A 132 -3.93 1.28 31.75
N MET A 133 -4.04 2.23 32.68
CA MET A 133 -2.97 2.54 33.62
C MET A 133 -2.66 1.34 34.53
N LYS A 134 -3.69 0.67 35.06
CA LYS A 134 -3.53 -0.53 35.89
C LYS A 134 -2.80 -1.64 35.12
N LYS A 135 -3.27 -1.99 33.91
CA LYS A 135 -2.61 -3.00 33.06
C LYS A 135 -1.19 -2.61 32.67
N PHE A 136 -0.92 -1.32 32.45
CA PHE A 136 0.43 -0.86 32.14
C PHE A 136 1.37 -0.99 33.35
N GLN A 137 0.90 -0.66 34.56
CA GLN A 137 1.67 -0.88 35.79
C GLN A 137 1.95 -2.37 36.02
N ASP A 138 0.97 -3.24 35.81
CA ASP A 138 1.15 -4.69 35.92
C ASP A 138 2.14 -5.22 34.87
N PHE A 139 2.09 -4.69 33.65
CA PHE A 139 3.05 -5.00 32.58
C PHE A 139 4.48 -4.57 32.96
N LEU A 140 4.66 -3.38 33.53
CA LEU A 140 5.96 -2.90 33.99
C LEU A 140 6.51 -3.75 35.14
N LYS A 141 5.66 -4.14 36.11
CA LYS A 141 6.05 -5.05 37.21
C LYS A 141 6.53 -6.40 36.67
N LYS A 142 5.82 -6.97 35.69
CA LYS A 142 6.20 -8.25 35.07
C LYS A 142 7.54 -8.16 34.34
N GLN A 143 7.77 -7.11 33.56
CA GLN A 143 9.06 -6.86 32.88
C GLN A 143 10.22 -6.73 33.87
N ASN A 144 10.02 -6.02 34.98
CA ASN A 144 11.05 -5.84 36.00
C ASN A 144 11.40 -7.15 36.72
N ASN A 145 10.40 -7.99 36.99
CA ASN A 145 10.61 -9.32 37.60
C ASN A 145 11.35 -10.28 36.65
N ASP A 146 11.05 -10.24 35.35
CA ASP A 146 11.75 -11.03 34.32
C ASP A 146 13.21 -10.56 34.12
N HIS A 147 13.46 -9.25 34.27
CA HIS A 147 14.83 -8.71 34.24
C HIS A 147 15.63 -9.06 35.50
N GLN A 148 15.02 -9.02 36.69
CA GLN A 148 15.66 -9.41 37.95
C GLN A 148 16.01 -10.90 37.97
N SER A 149 15.12 -11.78 37.50
CA SER A 149 15.40 -13.22 37.41
C SER A 149 16.54 -13.54 36.43
N LYS A 150 16.62 -12.85 35.28
CA LYS A 150 17.74 -12.97 34.33
C LYS A 150 19.06 -12.40 34.86
N GLN A 151 19.01 -11.36 35.69
CA GLN A 151 20.19 -10.83 36.38
C GLN A 151 20.66 -11.78 37.50
N LEU A 152 19.75 -12.38 38.27
CA LEU A 152 20.08 -13.40 39.27
C LEU A 152 20.64 -14.69 38.65
N SER A 153 20.20 -15.07 37.44
CA SER A 153 20.79 -16.21 36.73
C SER A 153 22.18 -15.91 36.16
N ARG A 154 22.45 -14.65 35.77
CA ARG A 154 23.78 -14.21 35.29
C ARG A 154 24.76 -13.91 36.42
N SER A 155 24.29 -13.44 37.58
CA SER A 155 25.14 -13.19 38.74
C SER A 155 25.68 -14.47 39.38
N LYS A 156 25.02 -15.62 39.16
CA LYS A 156 25.57 -16.94 39.51
C LYS A 156 26.75 -17.38 38.63
N SER A 157 26.95 -16.79 37.44
CA SER A 157 28.06 -17.14 36.53
C SER A 157 29.22 -16.13 36.51
N SER A 158 29.12 -15.03 37.24
CA SER A 158 30.18 -14.00 37.26
C SER A 158 30.23 -13.29 38.61
N GLN A 159 30.73 -13.99 39.63
CA GLN A 159 31.26 -13.35 40.82
C GLN A 159 32.74 -13.03 40.59
N SER A 160 33.01 -11.85 40.02
CA SER A 160 34.30 -11.19 40.22
C SER A 160 34.15 -9.68 39.99
N SER A 161 34.36 -8.94 41.08
CA SER A 161 34.93 -7.58 41.14
C SER A 161 34.34 -6.48 40.25
N SER A 162 33.68 -5.51 40.88
CA SER A 162 34.35 -4.24 41.24
C SER A 162 33.32 -3.18 41.62
N SER A 163 33.50 -2.66 42.83
CA SER A 163 32.88 -1.46 43.36
C SER A 163 33.50 -0.24 42.70
N LEU A 164 32.85 0.31 41.68
CA LEU A 164 33.10 1.67 41.21
C LEU A 164 31.78 2.43 41.23
N MET A 165 31.67 3.30 42.22
CA MET A 165 30.59 4.25 42.45
C MET A 165 30.67 5.33 41.37
N SER A 166 30.22 4.99 40.16
CA SER A 166 30.03 5.95 39.07
C SER A 166 28.73 6.72 39.32
N ILE A 167 28.85 8.04 39.34
CA ILE A 167 27.75 8.99 39.47
C ILE A 167 26.74 8.69 38.33
N ASN A 168 25.58 8.16 38.71
CA ASN A 168 24.66 7.47 37.82
C ASN A 168 23.76 8.44 37.03
N ILE A 169 24.35 9.39 36.31
CA ILE A 169 23.64 10.38 35.46
C ILE A 169 22.86 9.67 34.33
N PHE A 170 23.36 8.53 33.87
CA PHE A 170 22.69 7.71 32.86
C PHE A 170 21.52 6.90 33.41
N GLY A 171 21.43 6.65 34.72
CA GLY A 171 20.33 5.89 35.33
C GLY A 171 18.94 6.49 35.08
N PRO A 172 18.71 7.79 35.36
CA PRO A 172 17.45 8.46 35.07
C PRO A 172 17.09 8.50 33.58
N ILE A 173 18.09 8.71 32.70
CA ILE A 173 17.91 8.74 31.25
C ILE A 173 17.52 7.36 30.73
N MET A 174 18.24 6.31 31.17
CA MET A 174 17.97 4.93 30.79
C MET A 174 16.62 4.45 31.32
N ASN A 175 16.22 4.87 32.52
CA ASN A 175 14.89 4.59 33.07
C ASN A 175 13.78 5.29 32.27
N ARG A 176 13.97 6.55 31.86
CA ARG A 176 13.04 7.24 30.96
C ARG A 176 12.94 6.56 29.60
N TYR A 177 14.08 6.17 29.02
CA TYR A 177 14.13 5.43 27.76
C TYR A 177 13.39 4.10 27.86
N ASN A 178 13.66 3.30 28.90
CA ASN A 178 12.98 2.02 29.13
C ASN A 178 11.48 2.19 29.38
N TYR A 179 11.08 3.24 30.11
CA TYR A 179 9.67 3.57 30.31
C TYR A 179 8.97 3.91 28.99
N LEU A 180 9.60 4.75 28.14
CA LEU A 180 9.08 5.09 26.81
C LEU A 180 9.02 3.86 25.91
N LEU A 181 10.07 3.05 25.87
CA LEU A 181 10.11 1.81 25.09
C LEU A 181 9.01 0.83 25.53
N ASN A 182 8.82 0.66 26.84
CA ASN A 182 7.77 -0.20 27.37
C ASN A 182 6.37 0.36 27.11
N ARG A 183 6.19 1.68 27.10
CA ARG A 183 4.95 2.34 26.69
C ARG A 183 4.65 2.10 25.21
N ILE A 184 5.66 2.23 24.34
CA ILE A 184 5.54 1.91 22.91
C ILE A 184 5.18 0.44 22.72
N ARG A 185 5.86 -0.48 23.41
CA ARG A 185 5.53 -1.92 23.37
C ARG A 185 4.11 -2.19 23.84
N PHE A 186 3.69 -1.58 24.95
CA PHE A 186 2.34 -1.74 25.49
C PHE A 186 1.27 -1.33 24.47
N GLN A 187 1.52 -0.26 23.72
CA GLN A 187 0.65 0.19 22.63
C GLN A 187 0.73 -0.71 21.40
N LEU A 188 1.92 -1.09 20.93
CA LEU A 188 2.12 -1.95 19.75
C LEU A 188 1.56 -3.36 19.95
N PHE A 189 1.61 -3.89 21.17
CA PHE A 189 1.00 -5.18 21.51
C PHE A 189 -0.49 -5.07 21.88
N PHE A 190 -1.06 -3.86 21.78
CA PHE A 190 -2.45 -3.54 22.10
C PHE A 190 -2.91 -4.07 23.47
N ASN A 191 -2.05 -3.97 24.48
CA ASN A 191 -2.40 -4.41 25.83
C ASN A 191 -3.40 -3.45 26.50
N HIS A 192 -3.66 -2.30 25.88
CA HIS A 192 -4.70 -1.32 26.24
C HIS A 192 -6.09 -1.63 25.66
N VAL A 193 -6.25 -2.76 24.96
CA VAL A 193 -7.49 -3.19 24.28
C VAL A 193 -7.93 -4.55 24.81
N ASP A 194 -9.24 -4.78 24.85
CA ASP A 194 -9.79 -6.13 25.02
C ASP A 194 -9.63 -6.95 23.71
N LYS A 195 -8.66 -7.87 23.71
CA LYS A 195 -8.33 -8.69 22.54
C LYS A 195 -9.44 -9.69 22.19
N GLN A 196 -10.08 -10.29 23.20
CA GLN A 196 -11.12 -11.29 22.98
C GLN A 196 -12.35 -10.65 22.35
N LYS A 197 -12.71 -9.45 22.82
CA LYS A 197 -13.81 -8.67 22.24
C LYS A 197 -13.51 -8.24 20.79
N LEU A 198 -12.26 -7.91 20.46
CA LEU A 198 -11.88 -7.54 19.10
C LEU A 198 -11.83 -8.73 18.12
N GLU A 199 -11.47 -9.93 18.60
CA GLU A 199 -11.38 -11.15 17.78
C GLU A 199 -12.75 -11.78 17.47
N SER A 200 -13.72 -11.67 18.39
CA SER A 200 -15.01 -12.36 18.27
C SER A 200 -15.89 -11.87 17.12
N GLN A 201 -15.53 -10.75 16.50
CA GLN A 201 -16.37 -10.10 15.52
C GLN A 201 -16.11 -10.57 14.09
N GLN A 202 -17.19 -10.90 13.37
CA GLN A 202 -17.12 -11.39 12.00
C GLN A 202 -17.32 -10.25 10.99
N PHE A 203 -16.62 -10.35 9.84
CA PHE A 203 -16.87 -9.48 8.69
C PHE A 203 -17.99 -10.07 7.83
N GLN A 204 -18.76 -9.23 7.14
CA GLN A 204 -19.88 -9.68 6.31
C GLN A 204 -19.38 -10.30 4.99
N THR A 205 -18.34 -9.71 4.40
CA THR A 205 -17.77 -10.16 3.12
C THR A 205 -16.77 -11.28 3.28
N ILE A 206 -15.91 -11.18 4.30
CA ILE A 206 -15.01 -12.25 4.69
C ILE A 206 -15.72 -13.03 5.79
N GLN A 207 -16.46 -14.08 5.41
CA GLN A 207 -17.17 -14.98 6.35
C GLN A 207 -16.23 -15.68 7.36
N ALA A 208 -14.93 -15.47 7.23
CA ALA A 208 -13.87 -16.02 8.05
C ALA A 208 -13.47 -15.06 9.18
N THR A 209 -13.26 -15.62 10.37
CA THR A 209 -12.70 -14.88 11.51
C THR A 209 -11.28 -14.43 11.19
N VAL A 210 -11.11 -13.14 10.96
CA VAL A 210 -9.79 -12.53 10.77
C VAL A 210 -9.05 -12.53 12.10
N SER A 211 -7.88 -13.16 12.11
CA SER A 211 -7.08 -13.37 13.32
C SER A 211 -6.69 -12.06 14.00
N TRP A 212 -6.45 -12.10 15.32
CA TRP A 212 -5.92 -10.95 16.06
C TRP A 212 -4.65 -10.37 15.43
N GLN A 213 -3.74 -11.25 14.99
CA GLN A 213 -2.48 -10.82 14.39
C GLN A 213 -2.72 -9.99 13.12
N CYS A 214 -3.65 -10.43 12.27
CA CYS A 214 -4.04 -9.69 11.08
C CYS A 214 -4.62 -8.32 11.46
N ARG A 215 -5.58 -8.26 12.39
CA ARG A 215 -6.18 -6.99 12.84
C ARG A 215 -5.15 -6.02 13.44
N ALA A 216 -4.25 -6.53 14.27
CA ALA A 216 -3.18 -5.75 14.85
C ALA A 216 -2.25 -5.17 13.77
N THR A 217 -1.83 -5.98 12.80
CA THR A 217 -1.01 -5.53 11.67
C THR A 217 -1.72 -4.49 10.82
N LEU A 218 -3.01 -4.67 10.54
CA LEU A 218 -3.83 -3.70 9.81
C LEU A 218 -3.93 -2.36 10.54
N LEU A 219 -4.13 -2.37 11.86
CA LEU A 219 -4.18 -1.16 12.70
C LEU A 219 -2.81 -0.45 12.77
N ILE A 220 -1.72 -1.20 12.86
CA ILE A 220 -0.36 -0.64 12.82
C ILE A 220 -0.13 0.05 11.48
N ILE A 221 -0.39 -0.66 10.38
CA ILE A 221 -0.23 -0.15 9.03
C ILE A 221 -1.07 1.11 8.82
N GLN A 222 -2.33 1.07 9.25
CA GLN A 222 -3.21 2.22 9.14
C GLN A 222 -2.65 3.40 9.90
N THR A 223 -2.24 3.24 11.15
CA THR A 223 -1.67 4.35 11.93
C THR A 223 -0.37 4.86 11.32
N SER A 224 0.55 3.98 10.89
CA SER A 224 1.77 4.35 10.18
C SER A 224 1.49 5.14 8.89
N PHE A 225 0.49 4.71 8.12
CA PHE A 225 0.14 5.37 6.86
C PHE A 225 -0.43 6.77 7.09
N GLU A 226 -1.23 6.97 8.13
CA GLU A 226 -1.74 8.31 8.46
C GLU A 226 -0.60 9.26 8.86
N TYR A 227 0.43 8.77 9.58
CA TYR A 227 1.63 9.57 9.87
C TYR A 227 2.43 9.91 8.61
N ILE A 228 2.61 8.93 7.71
CA ILE A 228 3.28 9.15 6.42
C ILE A 228 2.52 10.17 5.59
N TYR A 229 1.19 10.07 5.53
CA TYR A 229 0.33 11.00 4.82
C TYR A 229 0.45 12.43 5.38
N CYS A 230 0.41 12.58 6.71
CA CYS A 230 0.64 13.87 7.35
C CYS A 230 2.00 14.45 6.99
N LEU A 231 3.05 13.62 7.02
CA LEU A 231 4.41 14.01 6.65
C LEU A 231 4.49 14.45 5.18
N ILE A 232 3.89 13.69 4.25
CA ILE A 232 3.81 14.04 2.82
C ILE A 232 3.09 15.38 2.65
N ILE A 233 1.95 15.58 3.31
CA ILE A 233 1.24 16.87 3.25
C ILE A 233 2.12 18.00 3.78
N THR A 234 2.76 17.84 4.95
CA THR A 234 3.59 18.91 5.53
C THR A 234 4.77 19.27 4.66
N LEU A 235 5.43 18.28 4.04
CA LEU A 235 6.52 18.51 3.10
C LEU A 235 6.01 19.15 1.81
N SER A 236 4.87 18.68 1.30
CA SER A 236 4.23 19.27 0.11
C SER A 236 3.79 20.70 0.37
N ALA A 237 3.36 21.06 1.58
CA ALA A 237 2.92 22.41 1.92
C ALA A 237 4.04 23.43 1.74
N ILE A 238 5.29 23.07 2.06
CA ILE A 238 6.46 23.93 1.83
C ILE A 238 6.60 24.24 0.33
N ILE A 239 6.49 23.20 -0.51
CA ILE A 239 6.55 23.32 -1.97
C ILE A 239 5.34 24.11 -2.51
N LEU A 240 4.14 23.82 -2.01
CA LEU A 240 2.89 24.46 -2.42
C LEU A 240 2.80 25.93 -2.01
N ILE A 241 3.51 26.36 -0.98
CA ILE A 241 3.62 27.78 -0.58
C ILE A 241 4.71 28.49 -1.40
N GLY A 242 5.85 27.83 -1.65
CA GLY A 242 6.91 28.38 -2.48
C GLY A 242 6.52 28.54 -3.95
N PHE A 243 5.69 27.62 -4.46
CA PHE A 243 5.28 27.60 -5.86
C PHE A 243 4.56 28.89 -6.31
N PRO A 244 3.49 29.38 -5.66
CA PRO A 244 2.84 30.63 -6.06
C PRO A 244 3.77 31.85 -6.08
N ILE A 245 4.75 31.90 -5.16
CA ILE A 245 5.69 33.03 -5.07
C ILE A 245 6.61 33.03 -6.29
N GLN A 246 7.20 31.87 -6.60
CA GLN A 246 8.05 31.71 -7.78
C GLN A 246 7.25 31.87 -9.08
N TYR A 247 6.06 31.27 -9.14
CA TYR A 247 5.12 31.38 -10.25
C TYR A 247 4.76 32.85 -10.51
N TYR A 248 4.53 33.63 -9.44
CA TYR A 248 4.19 35.05 -9.54
C TYR A 248 5.38 35.84 -10.06
N HIS A 249 6.56 35.62 -9.48
CA HIS A 249 7.76 36.31 -9.89
C HIS A 249 8.09 36.05 -11.37
N SER A 250 8.04 34.80 -11.82
CA SER A 250 8.31 34.42 -13.20
C SER A 250 7.28 35.00 -14.17
N ALA A 251 5.99 34.92 -13.86
CA ALA A 251 4.94 35.48 -14.71
C ALA A 251 4.90 37.03 -14.66
N ASN A 252 5.38 37.66 -13.59
CA ASN A 252 5.42 39.11 -13.45
C ASN A 252 6.38 39.80 -14.42
N VAL A 253 7.53 39.17 -14.62
CA VAL A 253 8.60 39.73 -15.45
C VAL A 253 8.22 39.69 -16.93
N SER A 254 7.42 38.72 -17.36
CA SER A 254 7.12 38.46 -18.77
C SER A 254 5.81 39.06 -19.27
N PHE A 255 4.79 39.07 -18.42
CA PHE A 255 3.47 39.52 -18.80
C PHE A 255 3.24 40.93 -18.27
N GLN A 256 3.45 41.92 -19.14
CA GLN A 256 3.20 43.35 -18.89
C GLN A 256 1.70 43.69 -18.80
N PHE A 257 0.93 42.95 -17.97
CA PHE A 257 -0.48 43.25 -17.72
C PHE A 257 -0.66 44.27 -16.59
N ASN A 258 -1.78 44.99 -16.64
CA ASN A 258 -2.21 45.95 -15.63
C ASN A 258 -2.39 45.28 -14.24
N HIS A 259 -1.73 45.81 -13.20
CA HIS A 259 -1.64 45.21 -11.86
C HIS A 259 -2.99 44.84 -11.22
N TRP A 260 -4.03 45.67 -11.40
CA TRP A 260 -5.33 45.52 -10.74
C TRP A 260 -6.19 44.38 -11.30
N ASN A 261 -6.06 44.05 -12.57
CA ASN A 261 -6.72 42.87 -13.16
C ASN A 261 -5.90 41.59 -12.94
N ARG A 262 -4.59 41.69 -12.67
CA ARG A 262 -3.66 40.55 -12.74
C ARG A 262 -3.61 39.68 -11.49
N THR A 263 -3.58 40.30 -10.31
CA THR A 263 -3.46 39.60 -9.02
C THR A 263 -4.59 38.57 -8.78
N PRO A 264 -5.88 38.87 -9.03
CA PRO A 264 -6.95 37.91 -8.77
C PRO A 264 -6.91 36.68 -9.71
N TRP A 265 -6.61 36.87 -11.01
CA TRP A 265 -6.50 35.74 -11.94
C TRP A 265 -5.30 34.85 -11.63
N PHE A 266 -4.17 35.45 -11.25
CA PHE A 266 -2.99 34.71 -10.83
C PHE A 266 -3.22 33.90 -9.55
N LEU A 267 -3.89 34.51 -8.56
CA LEU A 267 -4.26 33.81 -7.32
C LEU A 267 -5.22 32.65 -7.61
N LEU A 268 -6.22 32.87 -8.47
CA LEU A 268 -7.15 31.83 -8.89
C LEU A 268 -6.41 30.67 -9.57
N ASP A 269 -5.51 30.95 -10.50
CA ASP A 269 -4.76 29.91 -11.23
C ASP A 269 -3.82 29.13 -10.28
N SER A 270 -3.13 29.84 -9.39
CA SER A 270 -2.29 29.23 -8.35
C SER A 270 -3.12 28.32 -7.43
N LEU A 271 -4.31 28.77 -7.02
CA LEU A 271 -5.22 27.98 -6.20
C LEU A 271 -5.69 26.73 -6.95
N ILE A 272 -6.01 26.84 -8.25
CA ILE A 272 -6.41 25.69 -9.07
C ILE A 272 -5.28 24.66 -9.16
N ILE A 273 -4.04 25.09 -9.40
CA ILE A 273 -2.88 24.21 -9.49
C ILE A 273 -2.62 23.53 -8.15
N ILE A 274 -2.54 24.30 -7.05
CA ILE A 274 -2.34 23.78 -5.69
C ILE A 274 -3.43 22.76 -5.36
N TYR A 275 -4.69 23.11 -5.63
CA TYR A 275 -5.82 22.25 -5.33
C TYR A 275 -5.76 20.94 -6.13
N SER A 276 -5.36 21.02 -7.40
CA SER A 276 -5.21 19.85 -8.26
C SER A 276 -4.07 18.94 -7.80
N LEU A 277 -2.93 19.51 -7.41
CA LEU A 277 -1.82 18.75 -6.82
C LEU A 277 -2.24 18.05 -5.53
N LEU A 278 -2.98 18.73 -4.65
CA LEU A 278 -3.52 18.13 -3.42
C LEU A 278 -4.49 16.98 -3.71
N ILE A 279 -5.36 17.12 -4.72
CA ILE A 279 -6.25 16.04 -5.16
C ILE A 279 -5.42 14.84 -5.62
N ILE A 280 -4.40 15.06 -6.45
CA ILE A 280 -3.54 13.98 -6.97
C ILE A 280 -2.80 13.28 -5.84
N ILE A 281 -2.15 14.04 -4.94
CA ILE A 281 -1.44 13.49 -3.77
C ILE A 281 -2.40 12.65 -2.94
N LYS A 282 -3.57 13.19 -2.58
CA LYS A 282 -4.58 12.49 -1.79
C LYS A 282 -5.05 11.20 -2.46
N SER A 283 -5.34 11.26 -3.75
CA SER A 283 -5.81 10.11 -4.53
C SER A 283 -4.76 9.01 -4.59
N PHE A 284 -3.51 9.39 -4.86
CA PHE A 284 -2.41 8.45 -4.97
C PHE A 284 -2.11 7.78 -3.62
N THR A 285 -2.01 8.56 -2.55
CA THR A 285 -1.79 8.00 -1.19
C THR A 285 -2.93 7.07 -0.79
N PHE A 286 -4.17 7.41 -1.14
CA PHE A 286 -5.31 6.54 -0.86
C PHE A 286 -5.25 5.22 -1.64
N ALA A 287 -4.85 5.27 -2.92
CA ALA A 287 -4.67 4.07 -3.72
C ALA A 287 -3.59 3.14 -3.13
N VAL A 288 -2.44 3.70 -2.72
CA VAL A 288 -1.36 2.95 -2.07
C VAL A 288 -1.83 2.33 -0.75
N TYR A 289 -2.55 3.10 0.08
CA TYR A 289 -3.15 2.62 1.32
C TYR A 289 -4.00 1.37 1.08
N CYS A 290 -4.93 1.44 0.13
CA CYS A 290 -5.83 0.33 -0.14
C CYS A 290 -5.11 -0.92 -0.69
N ILE A 291 -4.13 -0.76 -1.58
CA ILE A 291 -3.31 -1.88 -2.09
C ILE A 291 -2.60 -2.58 -0.93
N LEU A 292 -2.05 -1.80 0.01
CA LEU A 292 -1.27 -2.33 1.12
C LEU A 292 -2.18 -3.03 2.15
N MET A 293 -3.37 -2.50 2.45
CA MET A 293 -4.37 -3.18 3.27
C MET A 293 -4.79 -4.51 2.64
N PHE A 294 -5.03 -4.52 1.33
CA PHE A 294 -5.37 -5.71 0.57
C PHE A 294 -4.27 -6.78 0.61
N PHE A 295 -3.01 -6.36 0.49
CA PHE A 295 -1.84 -7.23 0.59
C PHE A 295 -1.74 -7.94 1.95
N VAL A 296 -1.99 -7.23 3.04
CA VAL A 296 -1.91 -7.79 4.39
C VAL A 296 -2.94 -8.88 4.60
N ILE A 297 -4.20 -8.63 4.24
CA ILE A 297 -5.27 -9.62 4.35
C ILE A 297 -4.90 -10.87 3.54
N HIS A 298 -4.43 -10.67 2.31
CA HIS A 298 -3.96 -11.74 1.45
C HIS A 298 -2.93 -12.64 2.10
N TRP A 299 -1.92 -12.03 2.70
CA TRP A 299 -0.85 -12.76 3.37
C TRP A 299 -1.40 -13.62 4.52
N PHE A 300 -2.24 -13.05 5.39
CA PHE A 300 -2.78 -13.78 6.53
C PHE A 300 -3.78 -14.88 6.14
N GLU A 301 -4.61 -14.62 5.13
CA GLU A 301 -5.54 -15.64 4.60
C GLU A 301 -4.79 -16.80 3.96
N ALA A 302 -3.74 -16.52 3.18
CA ALA A 302 -2.90 -17.58 2.60
C ALA A 302 -2.19 -18.42 3.67
N ASP A 303 -1.63 -17.79 4.72
CA ASP A 303 -0.98 -18.55 5.80
C ASP A 303 -1.99 -19.38 6.61
N ARG A 304 -3.17 -18.82 6.91
CA ARG A 304 -4.26 -19.57 7.56
C ARG A 304 -4.67 -20.79 6.75
N MET A 305 -4.85 -20.61 5.44
CA MET A 305 -5.19 -21.72 4.54
C MET A 305 -4.10 -22.80 4.51
N LYS A 306 -2.83 -22.40 4.49
CA LYS A 306 -1.70 -23.33 4.62
C LYS A 306 -1.79 -24.13 5.92
N GLN A 307 -2.08 -23.49 7.05
CA GLN A 307 -2.23 -24.18 8.34
C GLN A 307 -3.39 -25.18 8.31
N CYS A 308 -4.55 -24.78 7.77
CA CYS A 308 -5.71 -25.67 7.62
C CYS A 308 -5.41 -26.87 6.71
N LEU A 309 -4.71 -26.67 5.60
CA LEU A 309 -4.31 -27.75 4.69
C LEU A 309 -3.30 -28.70 5.34
N LEU A 310 -2.37 -28.19 6.14
CA LEU A 310 -1.42 -29.02 6.90
C LEU A 310 -2.15 -29.89 7.94
N GLN A 311 -3.10 -29.33 8.67
CA GLN A 311 -3.94 -30.07 9.60
C GLN A 311 -4.78 -31.13 8.86
N ALA A 312 -5.43 -30.74 7.77
CA ALA A 312 -6.18 -31.65 6.90
C ALA A 312 -5.33 -32.82 6.40
N ALA A 313 -4.09 -32.56 5.98
CA ALA A 313 -3.16 -33.60 5.55
C ALA A 313 -2.80 -34.57 6.69
N GLN A 314 -2.57 -34.07 7.91
CA GLN A 314 -2.32 -34.90 9.08
C GLN A 314 -3.56 -35.75 9.40
N GLU A 315 -4.75 -35.16 9.37
CA GLU A 315 -6.01 -35.85 9.64
C GLU A 315 -6.31 -36.94 8.60
N CYS A 316 -6.05 -36.71 7.32
CA CYS A 316 -6.23 -37.73 6.29
C CYS A 316 -5.26 -38.93 6.49
N ARG A 317 -4.02 -38.68 6.93
CA ARG A 317 -3.08 -39.74 7.30
C ARG A 317 -3.59 -40.56 8.50
N LEU A 318 -4.17 -39.91 9.51
CA LEU A 318 -4.76 -40.57 10.66
C LEU A 318 -6.01 -41.38 10.30
N ILE A 319 -6.84 -40.88 9.38
CA ILE A 319 -8.00 -41.61 8.85
C ILE A 319 -7.54 -42.92 8.20
N ASN A 320 -6.53 -42.87 7.32
CA ASN A 320 -6.00 -44.08 6.69
C ASN A 320 -5.42 -45.08 7.69
N ARG A 321 -4.79 -44.61 8.78
CA ARG A 321 -4.27 -45.49 9.84
C ARG A 321 -5.37 -46.11 10.72
N ASN A 322 -6.41 -45.34 11.05
CA ASN A 322 -7.48 -45.76 11.97
C ASN A 322 -8.61 -46.54 11.30
N PHE A 323 -8.65 -46.61 9.97
CA PHE A 323 -9.68 -47.33 9.21
C PHE A 323 -9.69 -48.85 9.43
N CYS A 324 -8.69 -49.40 10.14
CA CYS A 324 -8.64 -50.81 10.51
C CYS A 324 -9.58 -51.22 11.66
N TYR A 325 -10.22 -50.29 12.40
CA TYR A 325 -10.98 -50.68 13.60
C TYR A 325 -12.33 -49.94 13.83
N SER A 326 -13.42 -50.73 13.84
CA SER A 326 -14.77 -50.51 14.43
C SER A 326 -15.73 -49.48 13.81
N ASN A 327 -17.04 -49.68 14.02
CA ASN A 327 -18.13 -48.79 13.59
C ASN A 327 -18.11 -47.38 14.25
N ARG A 328 -17.46 -47.20 15.41
CA ARG A 328 -17.26 -45.87 16.04
C ARG A 328 -16.32 -44.96 15.23
N SER A 329 -15.51 -45.53 14.33
CA SER A 329 -14.64 -44.77 13.44
C SER A 329 -15.42 -44.05 12.32
N ARG A 330 -16.55 -44.62 11.86
CA ARG A 330 -17.32 -44.08 10.73
C ARG A 330 -17.90 -42.69 11.00
N SER A 331 -18.44 -42.43 12.18
CA SER A 331 -18.97 -41.10 12.53
C SER A 331 -17.84 -40.06 12.60
N ARG A 332 -16.70 -40.38 13.21
CA ARG A 332 -15.51 -39.50 13.22
C ARG A 332 -14.98 -39.21 11.81
N ILE A 333 -14.97 -40.22 10.94
CA ILE A 333 -14.56 -40.04 9.54
C ILE A 333 -15.53 -39.12 8.81
N TYR A 334 -16.84 -39.24 9.03
CA TYR A 334 -17.84 -38.36 8.44
C TYR A 334 -17.66 -36.89 8.86
N TYR A 335 -17.50 -36.61 10.16
CA TYR A 335 -17.21 -35.25 10.65
C TYR A 335 -15.96 -34.66 10.00
N ARG A 336 -14.87 -35.44 9.94
CA ARG A 336 -13.60 -35.01 9.33
C ARG A 336 -13.69 -34.76 7.82
N LEU A 337 -14.52 -35.53 7.10
CA LEU A 337 -14.79 -35.27 5.67
C LEU A 337 -15.61 -34.00 5.47
N ASN A 338 -16.49 -33.68 6.41
CA ASN A 338 -17.24 -32.43 6.39
C ASN A 338 -16.31 -31.23 6.63
N ASP A 339 -15.33 -31.36 7.52
CA ASP A 339 -14.29 -30.34 7.73
C ASP A 339 -13.46 -30.10 6.47
N LEU A 340 -13.07 -31.15 5.75
CA LEU A 340 -12.37 -31.04 4.47
C LEU A 340 -13.20 -30.34 3.40
N ARG A 341 -14.51 -30.60 3.34
CA ARG A 341 -15.43 -29.88 2.43
C ARG A 341 -15.54 -28.40 2.81
N LYS A 342 -15.58 -28.09 4.10
CA LYS A 342 -15.62 -26.72 4.61
C LYS A 342 -14.34 -25.96 4.21
N ILE A 343 -13.17 -26.56 4.43
CA ILE A 343 -11.88 -25.99 4.01
C ILE A 343 -11.86 -25.72 2.51
N PHE A 344 -12.33 -26.67 1.70
CA PHE A 344 -12.41 -26.48 0.25
C PHE A 344 -13.33 -25.31 -0.14
N HIS A 345 -14.49 -25.20 0.50
CA HIS A 345 -15.45 -24.13 0.20
C HIS A 345 -14.95 -22.76 0.61
N GLU A 346 -14.42 -22.62 1.84
CA GLU A 346 -13.80 -21.39 2.33
C GLU A 346 -12.69 -20.92 1.40
N PHE A 347 -11.83 -21.85 0.98
CA PHE A 347 -10.75 -21.53 0.05
C PHE A 347 -11.26 -21.05 -1.32
N HIS A 348 -12.28 -21.73 -1.86
CA HIS A 348 -12.83 -21.36 -3.15
C HIS A 348 -13.44 -19.96 -3.13
N GLN A 349 -14.16 -19.62 -2.05
CA GLN A 349 -14.67 -18.27 -1.83
C GLN A 349 -13.54 -17.23 -1.79
N ILE A 350 -12.45 -17.52 -1.07
CA ILE A 350 -11.28 -16.65 -0.97
C ILE A 350 -10.66 -16.38 -2.36
N ILE A 351 -10.47 -17.42 -3.18
CA ILE A 351 -9.95 -17.24 -4.56
C ILE A 351 -10.88 -16.38 -5.41
N ILE A 352 -12.20 -16.64 -5.37
CA ILE A 352 -13.18 -15.86 -6.14
C ILE A 352 -13.09 -14.39 -5.74
N LEU A 353 -13.04 -14.14 -4.44
CA LEU A 353 -12.97 -12.82 -3.86
C LEU A 353 -11.69 -12.08 -4.29
N TYR A 354 -10.52 -12.75 -4.26
CA TYR A 354 -9.28 -12.17 -4.77
C TYR A 354 -9.31 -11.88 -6.27
N ARG A 355 -9.90 -12.79 -7.04
CA ARG A 355 -10.03 -12.62 -8.49
C ARG A 355 -10.93 -11.43 -8.84
N LEU A 356 -12.08 -11.32 -8.18
CA LEU A 356 -13.00 -10.20 -8.37
C LEU A 356 -12.35 -8.88 -7.98
N ALA A 357 -11.67 -8.84 -6.84
CA ALA A 357 -10.97 -7.65 -6.37
C ALA A 357 -10.00 -7.07 -7.42
N TYR A 358 -9.14 -7.92 -7.97
CA TYR A 358 -8.19 -7.50 -8.98
C TYR A 358 -8.82 -7.24 -10.35
N TYR A 359 -9.87 -7.94 -10.72
CA TYR A 359 -10.53 -7.70 -12.01
C TYR A 359 -11.31 -6.38 -12.03
N GLU A 360 -11.99 -6.04 -10.94
CA GLU A 360 -12.93 -4.91 -10.88
C GLU A 360 -12.22 -3.56 -10.74
N VAL A 361 -11.36 -3.40 -9.73
CA VAL A 361 -10.81 -2.09 -9.34
C VAL A 361 -9.30 -2.08 -9.44
N TRP A 362 -8.63 -3.03 -8.76
CA TRP A 362 -7.19 -2.95 -8.53
C TRP A 362 -6.37 -3.19 -9.80
N GLY A 363 -6.75 -4.16 -10.63
CA GLY A 363 -6.01 -4.51 -11.83
C GLY A 363 -5.96 -3.39 -12.87
N GLN A 364 -7.03 -2.59 -13.00
CA GLN A 364 -7.04 -1.44 -13.90
C GLN A 364 -6.16 -0.30 -13.38
N VAL A 365 -6.25 0.04 -12.09
CA VAL A 365 -5.41 1.07 -11.47
C VAL A 365 -3.94 0.67 -11.54
N SER A 366 -3.63 -0.59 -11.20
CA SER A 366 -2.29 -1.17 -11.29
C SER A 366 -1.74 -1.19 -12.72
N PHE A 367 -2.58 -1.45 -13.71
CA PHE A 367 -2.18 -1.48 -15.12
C PHE A 367 -1.84 -0.09 -15.63
N VAL A 368 -2.69 0.89 -15.37
CA VAL A 368 -2.44 2.28 -15.76
C VAL A 368 -1.21 2.83 -15.05
N TYR A 369 -1.02 2.50 -13.76
CA TYR A 369 0.21 2.82 -13.03
C TYR A 369 1.44 2.28 -13.76
N LEU A 370 1.47 0.99 -14.13
CA LEU A 370 2.63 0.41 -14.82
C LEU A 370 2.88 0.99 -16.21
N ILE A 371 1.83 1.21 -17.00
CA ILE A 371 1.93 1.82 -18.33
C ILE A 371 2.52 3.22 -18.27
N ILE A 372 2.22 3.98 -17.21
CA ILE A 372 2.71 5.34 -17.07
C ILE A 372 4.09 5.38 -16.41
N SER A 373 4.29 4.53 -15.40
CA SER A 373 5.50 4.53 -14.60
C SER A 373 6.73 4.01 -15.36
N ILE A 374 6.59 3.04 -16.26
CA ILE A 374 7.73 2.55 -17.05
C ILE A 374 8.27 3.64 -18.00
N PRO A 375 7.46 4.31 -18.83
CA PRO A 375 7.90 5.44 -19.64
C PRO A 375 8.49 6.59 -18.82
N LEU A 376 7.94 6.86 -17.62
CA LEU A 376 8.46 7.93 -16.75
C LEU A 376 9.93 7.70 -16.38
N ASN A 377 10.29 6.46 -16.02
CA ASN A 377 11.69 6.11 -15.78
C ASN A 377 12.54 6.20 -17.05
N GLY A 378 11.99 5.86 -18.22
CA GLY A 378 12.65 6.06 -19.51
C GLY A 378 12.93 7.54 -19.81
N ILE A 379 11.98 8.43 -19.53
CA ILE A 379 12.17 9.89 -19.67
C ILE A 379 13.25 10.37 -18.72
N CYS A 380 13.22 9.97 -17.44
CA CYS A 380 14.26 10.33 -16.48
C CYS A 380 15.66 9.86 -16.97
N PHE A 381 15.77 8.63 -17.45
CA PHE A 381 17.01 8.07 -18.01
C PHE A 381 17.52 8.89 -19.20
N LEU A 382 16.67 9.13 -20.20
CA LEU A 382 17.03 9.94 -21.37
C LEU A 382 17.43 11.37 -20.97
N THR A 383 16.80 11.90 -19.93
CA THR A 383 17.10 13.24 -19.42
C THR A 383 18.46 13.29 -18.74
N LEU A 384 18.83 12.28 -17.94
CA LEU A 384 20.13 12.22 -17.25
C LEU A 384 21.32 12.21 -18.22
N ASN A 385 21.16 11.61 -19.40
CA ASN A 385 22.19 11.53 -20.43
C ASN A 385 22.42 12.86 -21.18
N ARG A 386 21.64 13.91 -20.90
CA ARG A 386 21.83 15.20 -21.54
C ARG A 386 23.08 15.91 -20.98
N PRO A 387 24.04 16.32 -21.83
CA PRO A 387 25.30 16.92 -21.37
C PRO A 387 25.11 18.33 -20.80
N ASP A 388 24.01 19.00 -21.17
CA ASP A 388 23.77 20.42 -20.97
C ASP A 388 23.01 20.77 -19.68
N LEU A 389 22.86 19.80 -18.76
CA LEU A 389 22.17 19.95 -17.47
C LEU A 389 23.11 20.29 -16.33
N LEU A 390 22.63 21.18 -15.45
CA LEU A 390 23.32 21.52 -14.20
C LEU A 390 23.36 20.33 -13.23
N TYR A 391 24.38 20.28 -12.39
CA TYR A 391 24.56 19.19 -11.40
C TYR A 391 23.33 18.99 -10.51
N GLU A 392 22.74 20.07 -9.99
CA GLU A 392 21.55 20.02 -9.14
C GLU A 392 20.34 19.41 -9.85
N GLN A 393 20.16 19.74 -11.14
CA GLN A 393 19.08 19.18 -11.96
C GLN A 393 19.30 17.69 -12.19
N LYS A 394 20.54 17.28 -12.49
CA LYS A 394 20.90 15.87 -12.65
C LYS A 394 20.68 15.09 -11.35
N LEU A 395 21.07 15.64 -10.20
CA LEU A 395 20.86 15.04 -8.90
C LEU A 395 19.37 14.86 -8.59
N ALA A 396 18.54 15.88 -8.87
CA ALA A 396 17.09 15.80 -8.66
C ALA A 396 16.43 14.72 -9.55
N ILE A 397 16.80 14.65 -10.83
CA ILE A 397 16.29 13.63 -11.75
C ILE A 397 16.77 12.24 -11.35
N PHE A 398 18.02 12.11 -10.88
CA PHE A 398 18.59 10.86 -10.38
C PHE A 398 17.84 10.35 -9.14
N LEU A 399 17.59 11.22 -8.17
CA LEU A 399 16.78 10.89 -6.98
C LEU A 399 15.35 10.49 -7.36
N MET A 400 14.73 11.21 -8.30
CA MET A 400 13.41 10.86 -8.83
C MET A 400 13.41 9.48 -9.47
N PHE A 401 14.39 9.19 -10.33
CA PHE A 401 14.56 7.89 -10.99
C PHE A 401 14.71 6.76 -9.97
N ILE A 402 15.57 6.91 -8.95
CA ILE A 402 15.77 5.88 -7.92
C ILE A 402 14.50 5.67 -7.11
N CYS A 403 13.92 6.74 -6.56
CA CYS A 403 12.71 6.64 -5.73
C CYS A 403 11.56 5.97 -6.48
N HIS A 404 11.36 6.34 -7.74
CA HIS A 404 10.30 5.80 -8.56
C HIS A 404 10.61 4.37 -9.06
N SER A 405 11.87 4.04 -9.38
CA SER A 405 12.27 2.67 -9.71
C SER A 405 12.10 1.72 -8.53
N LEU A 406 12.43 2.17 -7.31
CA LEU A 406 12.19 1.44 -6.07
C LEU A 406 10.69 1.23 -5.84
N SER A 407 9.85 2.25 -6.04
CA SER A 407 8.41 2.11 -5.85
C SER A 407 7.78 1.09 -6.82
N ILE A 408 8.14 1.13 -8.11
CA ILE A 408 7.70 0.13 -9.10
C ILE A 408 8.17 -1.26 -8.70
N THR A 409 9.44 -1.40 -8.29
CA THR A 409 10.01 -2.70 -7.94
C THR A 409 9.31 -3.30 -6.73
N ILE A 410 9.07 -2.51 -5.68
CA ILE A 410 8.32 -2.93 -4.48
C ILE A 410 6.90 -3.34 -4.87
N PHE A 411 6.22 -2.53 -5.69
CA PHE A 411 4.87 -2.82 -6.16
C PHE A 411 4.82 -4.14 -6.94
N LEU A 412 5.70 -4.31 -7.94
CA LEU A 412 5.80 -5.54 -8.73
C LEU A 412 6.09 -6.73 -7.82
N PHE A 413 7.10 -6.65 -6.96
CA PHE A 413 7.48 -7.72 -6.03
C PHE A 413 6.32 -8.14 -5.13
N GLY A 414 5.60 -7.17 -4.56
CA GLY A 414 4.40 -7.43 -3.77
C GLY A 414 3.35 -8.22 -4.55
N THR A 415 3.06 -7.81 -5.79
CA THR A 415 2.06 -8.49 -6.63
C THR A 415 2.44 -9.93 -7.04
N ALA A 416 3.71 -10.22 -7.33
CA ALA A 416 4.09 -11.62 -7.57
C ALA A 416 4.13 -12.45 -6.30
N MET A 417 4.56 -11.87 -5.17
CA MET A 417 4.50 -12.55 -3.88
C MET A 417 3.08 -13.01 -3.58
N GLN A 418 2.07 -12.18 -3.83
CA GLN A 418 0.66 -12.56 -3.67
C GLN A 418 0.24 -13.72 -4.59
N THR A 419 0.65 -13.68 -5.85
CA THR A 419 0.38 -14.76 -6.80
C THR A 419 1.02 -16.06 -6.32
N GLU A 420 2.30 -16.02 -5.95
CA GLU A 420 3.02 -17.21 -5.54
C GLU A 420 2.49 -17.81 -4.24
N THR A 421 2.16 -17.00 -3.23
CA THR A 421 1.65 -17.51 -1.95
C THR A 421 0.36 -18.31 -2.15
N LEU A 422 -0.51 -17.92 -3.08
CA LEU A 422 -1.68 -18.71 -3.46
C LEU A 422 -1.30 -20.02 -4.14
N HIS A 423 -0.38 -19.97 -5.11
CA HIS A 423 0.01 -21.14 -5.89
C HIS A 423 0.83 -22.17 -5.10
N MET A 424 1.59 -21.71 -4.11
CA MET A 424 2.33 -22.55 -3.16
C MET A 424 1.42 -23.45 -2.34
N LEU A 425 0.13 -23.12 -2.19
CA LEU A 425 -0.83 -23.95 -1.48
C LEU A 425 -1.03 -25.32 -2.16
N SER A 426 -0.77 -25.43 -3.47
CA SER A 426 -0.81 -26.70 -4.20
C SER A 426 0.06 -27.79 -3.59
N LYS A 427 1.21 -27.42 -3.01
CA LYS A 427 2.15 -28.36 -2.37
C LYS A 427 1.52 -29.07 -1.18
N TYR A 428 0.60 -28.41 -0.48
CA TYR A 428 -0.10 -28.96 0.68
C TYR A 428 -1.33 -29.80 0.31
N LEU A 429 -1.76 -29.77 -0.95
CA LEU A 429 -2.85 -30.63 -1.46
C LEU A 429 -2.38 -32.04 -1.77
N VAL A 430 -1.12 -32.21 -2.20
CA VAL A 430 -0.58 -33.52 -2.60
C VAL A 430 -0.72 -34.58 -1.50
N PRO A 431 -0.34 -34.31 -0.24
CA PRO A 431 -0.50 -35.30 0.83
C PRO A 431 -1.96 -35.66 1.12
N ILE A 432 -2.89 -34.70 0.96
CA ILE A 432 -4.34 -34.91 1.15
C ILE A 432 -4.86 -35.85 0.06
N ILE A 433 -4.54 -35.56 -1.21
CA ILE A 433 -4.97 -36.35 -2.37
C ILE A 433 -4.45 -37.79 -2.28
N GLN A 434 -3.17 -37.96 -1.93
CA GLN A 434 -2.53 -39.28 -1.80
C GLN A 434 -3.09 -40.10 -0.64
N SER A 435 -3.53 -39.45 0.44
CA SER A 435 -4.07 -40.13 1.61
C SER A 435 -5.58 -40.39 1.53
N MET A 436 -6.29 -39.90 0.51
CA MET A 436 -7.71 -40.21 0.30
C MET A 436 -7.89 -41.52 -0.49
N ASP A 437 -8.58 -42.48 0.11
CA ASP A 437 -9.03 -43.70 -0.56
C ASP A 437 -10.12 -43.41 -1.62
N VAL A 438 -9.88 -43.89 -2.84
CA VAL A 438 -10.70 -43.72 -4.04
C VAL A 438 -12.07 -44.36 -3.86
N LYS A 439 -12.18 -45.49 -3.13
CA LYS A 439 -13.41 -46.29 -3.08
C LYS A 439 -14.55 -45.67 -2.27
N ARG A 440 -14.29 -44.67 -1.40
CA ARG A 440 -15.29 -44.14 -0.46
C ARG A 440 -15.50 -42.62 -0.53
N ASN A 441 -14.51 -41.85 -0.99
CA ASN A 441 -14.55 -40.38 -0.98
C ASN A 441 -14.22 -39.73 -2.33
N LEU A 442 -14.59 -40.41 -3.42
CA LEU A 442 -14.27 -40.06 -4.81
C LEU A 442 -14.54 -38.58 -5.15
N LEU A 443 -15.71 -38.06 -4.75
CA LEU A 443 -16.12 -36.68 -5.06
C LEU A 443 -15.22 -35.61 -4.43
N ILE A 444 -14.81 -35.80 -3.18
CA ILE A 444 -13.95 -34.85 -2.47
C ILE A 444 -12.53 -34.94 -3.04
N LYS A 445 -12.06 -36.16 -3.31
CA LYS A 445 -10.77 -36.39 -3.94
C LYS A 445 -10.68 -35.72 -5.30
N PHE A 446 -11.67 -35.88 -6.17
CA PHE A 446 -11.72 -35.20 -7.47
C PHE A 446 -11.76 -33.68 -7.35
N LYS A 447 -12.44 -33.13 -6.35
CA LYS A 447 -12.41 -31.66 -6.10
C LYS A 447 -11.00 -31.19 -5.73
N PHE A 448 -10.29 -31.90 -4.87
CA PHE A 448 -8.91 -31.56 -4.51
C PHE A 448 -7.93 -31.79 -5.66
N GLU A 449 -8.11 -32.84 -6.47
CA GLU A 449 -7.31 -33.09 -7.68
C GLU A 449 -7.52 -32.02 -8.76
N ASP A 450 -8.77 -31.65 -9.04
CA ASP A 450 -9.10 -30.54 -9.94
C ASP A 450 -8.48 -29.24 -9.43
N TRP A 451 -8.60 -28.97 -8.14
CA TRP A 451 -8.00 -27.78 -7.54
C TRP A 451 -6.47 -27.79 -7.61
N PHE A 452 -5.82 -28.92 -7.31
CA PHE A 452 -4.38 -29.08 -7.48
C PHE A 452 -3.98 -28.81 -8.94
N LYS A 453 -4.70 -29.39 -9.91
CA LYS A 453 -4.46 -29.17 -11.33
C LYS A 453 -4.60 -27.69 -11.72
N ARG A 454 -5.62 -26.99 -11.21
CA ARG A 454 -5.82 -25.55 -11.45
C ARG A 454 -4.71 -24.69 -10.84
N LEU A 455 -4.25 -25.00 -9.62
CA LEU A 455 -3.12 -24.26 -9.03
C LEU A 455 -1.78 -24.57 -9.68
N LEU A 456 -1.59 -25.79 -10.19
CA LEU A 456 -0.31 -26.19 -10.78
C LEU A 456 -0.19 -25.73 -12.25
N ILE A 457 -1.22 -25.99 -13.05
CA ILE A 457 -1.21 -25.87 -14.53
C ILE A 457 -2.20 -24.81 -15.02
N GLY A 458 -3.23 -24.49 -14.23
CA GLY A 458 -4.27 -23.53 -14.62
C GLY A 458 -3.79 -22.07 -14.66
N PRO A 459 -4.68 -21.15 -15.07
CA PRO A 459 -4.37 -19.71 -15.10
C PRO A 459 -3.99 -19.24 -13.70
N LYS A 460 -2.97 -18.38 -13.62
CA LYS A 460 -2.48 -17.89 -12.34
C LYS A 460 -3.55 -17.05 -11.63
N TYR A 461 -3.85 -17.40 -10.38
CA TYR A 461 -4.72 -16.66 -9.48
C TYR A 461 -3.90 -15.56 -8.79
N GLY A 462 -4.32 -14.32 -8.93
CA GLY A 462 -3.62 -13.18 -8.35
C GLY A 462 -3.91 -11.87 -9.09
N PRO A 463 -3.10 -10.82 -8.85
CA PRO A 463 -3.15 -9.54 -9.55
C PRO A 463 -3.05 -9.75 -11.06
N ASN A 464 -4.21 -9.70 -11.73
CA ASN A 464 -4.29 -9.75 -13.17
C ASN A 464 -4.45 -8.32 -13.68
N LEU A 465 -3.44 -7.84 -14.40
CA LEU A 465 -3.57 -6.62 -15.16
C LEU A 465 -4.45 -6.97 -16.36
N THR A 466 -5.71 -6.53 -16.33
CA THR A 466 -6.77 -6.84 -17.32
C THR A 466 -6.29 -7.16 -18.75
N LEU A 467 -5.35 -6.36 -19.29
CA LEU A 467 -4.80 -6.51 -20.65
C LEU A 467 -3.47 -7.28 -20.76
N VAL A 468 -2.71 -7.46 -19.68
CA VAL A 468 -1.37 -8.10 -19.68
C VAL A 468 -1.41 -9.52 -19.13
N GLY A 469 -2.41 -9.85 -18.31
CA GLY A 469 -2.45 -11.11 -17.57
C GLY A 469 -1.88 -10.98 -16.16
N ALA A 470 -1.70 -12.13 -15.50
CA ALA A 470 -1.15 -12.20 -14.15
C ALA A 470 0.35 -11.83 -14.15
N LEU A 471 0.74 -10.96 -13.21
CA LEU A 471 2.15 -10.63 -12.97
C LEU A 471 2.84 -11.81 -12.28
N THR A 472 3.84 -12.39 -12.94
CA THR A 472 4.63 -13.52 -12.40
C THR A 472 6.06 -13.08 -12.09
N TYR A 473 6.78 -13.86 -11.28
CA TYR A 473 8.21 -13.62 -11.04
C TYR A 473 9.05 -13.54 -12.31
N LYS A 474 8.63 -14.19 -13.40
CA LYS A 474 9.31 -14.07 -14.70
C LYS A 474 9.18 -12.65 -15.27
N THR A 475 8.01 -12.04 -15.15
CA THR A 475 7.78 -10.64 -15.53
C THR A 475 8.60 -9.70 -14.64
N ILE A 476 8.66 -9.99 -13.34
CA ILE A 476 9.46 -9.21 -12.38
C ILE A 476 10.94 -9.31 -12.66
N LEU A 477 11.49 -10.52 -12.79
CA LEU A 477 12.90 -10.74 -13.06
C LEU A 477 13.32 -9.96 -14.31
N ARG A 478 12.50 -9.97 -15.37
CA ARG A 478 12.72 -9.18 -16.57
C ARG A 478 12.71 -7.68 -16.29
N ALA A 479 11.70 -7.17 -15.58
CA ALA A 479 11.61 -5.75 -15.24
C ALA A 479 12.76 -5.30 -14.33
N THR A 480 13.09 -6.08 -13.30
CA THR A 480 14.18 -5.80 -12.35
C THR A 480 15.54 -5.86 -13.05
N ILE A 481 15.80 -6.83 -13.93
CA ILE A 481 17.05 -6.84 -14.72
C ILE A 481 17.17 -5.58 -15.57
N ILE A 482 16.10 -5.14 -16.20
CA ILE A 482 16.08 -3.89 -16.99
C ILE A 482 16.41 -2.69 -16.08
N TYR A 483 15.74 -2.56 -14.93
CA TYR A 483 15.99 -1.44 -14.00
C TYR A 483 17.37 -1.47 -13.36
N VAL A 484 17.89 -2.65 -12.99
CA VAL A 484 19.25 -2.80 -12.48
C VAL A 484 20.26 -2.48 -13.57
N GLY A 485 20.03 -2.92 -14.82
CA GLY A 485 20.86 -2.56 -15.97
C GLY A 485 20.90 -1.05 -16.20
N PHE A 486 19.74 -0.38 -16.16
CA PHE A 486 19.67 1.08 -16.22
C PHE A 486 20.40 1.74 -15.05
N LEU A 487 20.24 1.23 -13.83
CA LEU A 487 20.91 1.78 -12.64
C LEU A 487 22.44 1.65 -12.74
N ILE A 488 22.95 0.48 -13.14
CA ILE A 488 24.39 0.26 -13.35
C ILE A 488 24.92 1.22 -14.42
N TYR A 489 24.22 1.34 -15.55
CA TYR A 489 24.59 2.27 -16.61
C TYR A 489 24.62 3.73 -16.11
N ILE A 490 23.59 4.17 -15.39
CA ILE A 490 23.53 5.52 -14.85
C ILE A 490 24.66 5.76 -13.84
N LEU A 491 24.93 4.80 -12.94
CA LEU A 491 25.98 4.90 -11.94
C LEU A 491 27.37 4.97 -12.57
N ASP A 492 27.65 4.12 -13.57
CA ASP A 492 28.90 4.15 -14.34
C ASP A 492 29.06 5.49 -15.06
N HIS A 493 28.01 5.99 -15.70
CA HIS A 493 28.03 7.29 -16.36
C HIS A 493 28.21 8.45 -15.36
N PHE A 494 27.59 8.39 -14.18
CA PHE A 494 27.80 9.39 -13.12
C PHE A 494 29.24 9.34 -12.57
N GLN A 495 29.80 8.15 -12.37
CA GLN A 495 31.14 7.98 -11.83
C GLN A 495 32.22 8.44 -12.83
N ASN A 496 32.09 8.05 -14.11
CA ASN A 496 33.06 8.38 -15.15
C ASN A 496 33.05 9.86 -15.55
N VAL A 497 31.94 10.58 -15.35
CA VAL A 497 31.80 12.00 -15.75
C VAL A 497 31.96 12.98 -14.59
N TYR A 498 31.90 12.54 -13.32
CA TYR A 498 31.88 13.48 -12.18
C TYR A 498 32.79 13.13 -11.00
N LEU A 499 33.30 11.90 -10.90
CA LEU A 499 34.27 11.52 -9.86
C LEU A 499 35.71 11.44 -10.40
N LEU A 500 35.87 11.38 -11.72
CA LEU A 500 37.17 11.24 -12.40
C LEU A 500 37.53 12.44 -13.30
N SER A 501 36.66 13.45 -13.40
CA SER A 501 36.93 14.78 -13.97
C SER A 501 36.94 15.82 -12.87
#